data_AF-A0A1G3TKK6-F1
#
_entry.id   AF-A0A1G3TKK6-F1
#
_cell.length_a   1.000
_cell.length_b   1.000
_cell.length_c   1.000
_cell.angle_alpha   90.00
_cell.angle_beta   90.00
_cell.angle_gamma   90.00
#
_symmetry.space_group_name_H-M   'P 1'
#
loop_
_entity.id
_entity.type
_entity.pdbx_description
1 polymer ?
#
loop_
_entity_poly.entity_id
_entity_poly.type
_entity_poly.pdbx_seq_one_letter_code
_entity_poly.pdbx_strand_id
1 'polypeptide(L)'
;MNRLKMTSAIVVAMAVFVGCTAKEPTTGDFMRMHAADEKAMGLDQKEIAKNWDKGLALKKSGEKLVKHGEELIKSGEQDIMTGKHEIEQGNKDIIDGTKLSDESERVFHEKYPDLKLQIK
;
A
#
# COMPACT_ATOMS: atom_id res chain seq x y z
N MET A 1 -27.25 -60.42 -59.64
CA MET A 1 -26.24 -60.23 -58.58
C MET A 1 -26.75 -59.16 -57.63
N ASN A 2 -26.84 -59.55 -56.36
CA ASN A 2 -27.25 -58.87 -55.11
C ASN A 2 -27.62 -57.37 -55.19
N ARG A 3 -28.86 -56.92 -54.87
CA ARG A 3 -29.55 -56.87 -53.55
C ARG A 3 -28.77 -56.00 -52.54
N LEU A 4 -29.30 -55.07 -51.73
CA LEU A 4 -30.66 -54.64 -51.37
C LEU A 4 -30.48 -53.55 -50.27
N LYS A 5 -31.21 -52.42 -50.40
CA LYS A 5 -31.81 -51.54 -49.35
C LYS A 5 -30.99 -50.86 -48.22
N MET A 6 -31.47 -49.64 -47.97
CA MET A 6 -31.87 -49.04 -46.67
C MET A 6 -30.83 -48.30 -45.80
N THR A 7 -30.99 -46.97 -45.79
CA THR A 7 -31.15 -46.08 -44.63
C THR A 7 -30.22 -46.28 -43.42
N SER A 8 -29.43 -45.25 -43.10
CA SER A 8 -29.55 -44.57 -41.79
C SER A 8 -28.77 -43.26 -41.80
N ALA A 9 -29.46 -42.16 -41.59
CA ALA A 9 -28.84 -40.92 -41.14
C ALA A 9 -28.22 -41.17 -39.77
N ILE A 10 -26.91 -40.92 -39.64
CA ILE A 10 -26.26 -40.75 -38.34
C ILE A 10 -25.39 -39.50 -38.47
N VAL A 11 -26.02 -38.37 -38.14
CA VAL A 11 -25.34 -37.15 -37.72
C VAL A 11 -24.69 -37.49 -36.38
N VAL A 12 -23.38 -37.74 -36.38
CA VAL A 12 -22.58 -37.67 -35.16
C VAL A 12 -21.85 -36.34 -35.22
N ALA A 13 -22.45 -35.37 -34.54
CA ALA A 13 -21.80 -34.16 -34.10
C ALA A 13 -20.51 -34.56 -33.36
N MET A 14 -19.35 -34.29 -33.99
CA MET A 14 -18.10 -34.37 -33.27
C MET A 14 -18.06 -33.22 -32.27
N ALA A 15 -18.21 -33.64 -31.01
CA ALA A 15 -18.23 -32.82 -29.84
C ALA A 15 -17.03 -31.87 -29.78
N VAL A 16 -17.37 -30.65 -29.37
CA VAL A 16 -16.49 -29.57 -28.90
C VAL A 16 -15.37 -30.16 -28.04
N PHE A 17 -14.13 -30.16 -28.54
CA PHE A 17 -12.98 -30.41 -27.69
C PHE A 17 -12.71 -29.16 -26.86
N VAL A 18 -13.26 -29.23 -25.63
CA VAL A 18 -12.67 -28.80 -24.37
C VAL A 18 -12.18 -27.35 -24.32
N GLY A 19 -13.04 -26.49 -23.78
CA GLY A 19 -12.57 -25.31 -23.06
C GLY A 19 -11.71 -25.74 -21.87
N CYS A 20 -10.40 -25.87 -22.08
CA CYS A 20 -9.45 -25.87 -20.99
C CYS A 20 -9.26 -24.40 -20.60
N THR A 21 -9.88 -23.98 -19.50
CA THR A 21 -9.44 -22.82 -18.72
C THR A 21 -8.10 -23.16 -18.06
N ALA A 22 -7.09 -23.48 -18.86
CA ALA A 22 -5.71 -23.59 -18.38
C ALA A 22 -5.23 -22.16 -18.19
N LYS A 23 -5.01 -21.77 -16.93
CA LYS A 23 -4.42 -20.48 -16.58
C LYS A 23 -3.14 -20.33 -17.42
N GLU A 24 -3.07 -19.28 -18.24
CA GLU A 24 -1.92 -19.08 -19.12
C GLU A 24 -0.62 -19.10 -18.29
N PRO A 25 0.43 -19.82 -18.74
CA PRO A 25 1.66 -19.93 -17.98
C PRO A 25 2.26 -18.53 -17.78
N THR A 26 2.63 -18.20 -16.55
CA THR A 26 3.30 -16.94 -16.28
C THR A 26 4.71 -16.98 -16.86
N THR A 27 5.34 -15.82 -17.04
CA THR A 27 6.77 -15.75 -17.42
C THR A 27 7.65 -16.60 -16.50
N GLY A 28 7.32 -16.69 -15.20
CA GLY A 28 8.02 -17.57 -14.26
C GLY A 28 7.79 -19.06 -14.53
N ASP A 29 6.59 -19.44 -14.98
CA ASP A 29 6.30 -20.83 -15.37
C ASP A 29 7.06 -21.22 -16.63
N PHE A 30 7.13 -20.32 -17.62
CA PHE A 30 7.97 -20.51 -18.80
C PHE A 30 9.46 -20.67 -18.42
N MET A 31 9.99 -19.80 -17.57
CA MET A 31 11.38 -19.87 -17.13
C MET A 31 11.71 -21.18 -16.40
N ARG A 32 10.78 -21.67 -15.54
CA ARG A 32 10.94 -22.96 -14.85
C ARG A 32 10.86 -24.16 -15.79
N MET A 33 9.93 -24.13 -16.74
CA MET A 33 9.73 -25.21 -17.71
C MET A 33 10.97 -25.42 -18.57
N HIS A 34 11.58 -24.32 -19.05
CA HIS A 34 12.81 -24.42 -19.83
C HIS A 34 14.02 -24.83 -18.99
N ALA A 35 14.04 -24.52 -17.68
CA ALA A 35 15.10 -24.96 -16.77
C ALA A 35 15.08 -26.47 -16.46
N ALA A 36 13.99 -27.19 -16.76
CA ALA A 36 13.84 -28.62 -16.50
C ALA A 36 14.20 -29.53 -17.69
N ASP A 37 14.45 -28.97 -18.88
CA ASP A 37 14.74 -29.73 -20.10
C ASP A 37 16.25 -30.07 -20.17
N GLU A 38 16.66 -31.13 -19.46
CA GLU A 38 18.05 -31.48 -19.13
C GLU A 38 18.97 -31.88 -20.31
N LYS A 39 18.53 -31.87 -21.57
CA LYS A 39 19.35 -32.44 -22.66
C LYS A 39 20.38 -31.51 -23.30
N ALA A 40 20.47 -30.22 -22.93
CA ALA A 40 21.53 -29.35 -23.44
C ALA A 40 21.90 -28.12 -22.57
N MET A 41 21.42 -27.95 -21.34
CA MET A 41 21.53 -26.66 -20.64
C MET A 41 22.13 -26.81 -19.24
N GLY A 42 23.26 -26.13 -19.01
CA GLY A 42 24.05 -26.21 -17.79
C GLY A 42 23.42 -25.51 -16.59
N LEU A 43 24.17 -25.49 -15.48
CA LEU A 43 23.87 -24.87 -14.17
C LEU A 43 23.18 -23.49 -14.24
N ASP A 44 23.38 -22.75 -15.33
CA ASP A 44 22.90 -21.39 -15.60
C ASP A 44 21.36 -21.27 -15.57
N GLN A 45 20.61 -22.26 -16.06
CA GLN A 45 19.15 -22.12 -16.24
C GLN A 45 18.34 -22.27 -14.94
N LYS A 46 18.79 -23.19 -14.06
CA LYS A 46 18.23 -23.34 -12.70
C LYS A 46 18.53 -22.10 -11.85
N GLU A 47 19.71 -21.50 -12.04
CA GLU A 47 20.08 -20.26 -11.38
C GLU A 47 19.24 -19.07 -11.87
N ILE A 48 18.98 -18.98 -13.18
CA ILE A 48 18.06 -17.98 -13.76
C ILE A 48 16.67 -18.08 -13.14
N ALA A 49 16.08 -19.28 -13.07
CA ALA A 49 14.76 -19.48 -12.46
C ALA A 49 14.75 -19.09 -10.96
N LYS A 50 15.79 -19.46 -10.20
CA LYS A 50 15.93 -19.08 -8.79
C LYS A 50 16.05 -17.57 -8.62
N ASN A 51 16.84 -16.91 -9.46
CA ASN A 51 17.02 -15.46 -9.42
C ASN A 51 15.73 -14.72 -9.80
N TRP A 52 14.95 -15.26 -10.74
CA TRP A 52 13.63 -14.75 -11.06
C TRP A 52 12.68 -14.78 -9.87
N ASP A 53 12.56 -15.94 -9.20
CA ASP A 53 11.68 -16.08 -8.03
C ASP A 53 12.14 -15.16 -6.88
N LYS A 54 13.46 -15.03 -6.66
CA LYS A 54 14.01 -14.06 -5.70
C LYS A 54 13.68 -12.62 -6.08
N GLY A 55 13.79 -12.26 -7.36
CA GLY A 55 13.44 -10.94 -7.88
C GLY A 55 11.97 -10.61 -7.66
N LEU A 56 11.07 -11.57 -7.92
CA LEU A 56 9.64 -11.40 -7.68
C LEU A 56 9.32 -11.24 -6.19
N ALA A 57 9.97 -12.01 -5.33
CA ALA A 57 9.83 -11.87 -3.88
C ALA A 57 10.31 -10.50 -3.37
N LEU A 58 11.48 -10.05 -3.85
CA LEU A 58 12.02 -8.73 -3.53
C LEU A 58 11.11 -7.60 -4.03
N LYS A 59 10.61 -7.68 -5.27
CA LYS A 59 9.66 -6.72 -5.83
C LYS A 59 8.42 -6.62 -4.94
N LYS A 60 7.79 -7.75 -4.61
CA LYS A 60 6.60 -7.79 -3.74
C LYS A 60 6.88 -7.22 -2.34
N SER A 61 8.06 -7.49 -1.79
CA SER A 61 8.47 -6.91 -0.51
C SER A 61 8.69 -5.40 -0.61
N GLY A 62 9.33 -4.94 -1.68
CA GLY A 62 9.56 -3.52 -1.96
C GLY A 62 8.25 -2.74 -2.11
N GLU A 63 7.29 -3.29 -2.86
CA GLU A 63 5.96 -2.69 -3.02
C GLU A 63 5.23 -2.52 -1.68
N LYS A 64 5.35 -3.51 -0.78
CA LYS A 64 4.79 -3.39 0.59
C LYS A 64 5.48 -2.30 1.40
N LEU A 65 6.81 -2.20 1.31
CA LEU A 65 7.58 -1.18 2.01
C LEU A 65 7.24 0.23 1.50
N VAL A 66 7.10 0.41 0.18
CA VAL A 66 6.67 1.67 -0.42
C VAL A 66 5.30 2.07 0.10
N LYS A 67 4.32 1.17 0.03
CA LYS A 67 2.97 1.43 0.53
C LYS A 67 2.97 1.81 2.02
N HIS A 68 3.72 1.09 2.84
CA HIS A 68 3.82 1.40 4.26
C HIS A 68 4.49 2.76 4.50
N GLY A 69 5.53 3.09 3.74
CA GLY A 69 6.18 4.41 3.80
C GLY A 69 5.23 5.55 3.42
N GLU A 70 4.39 5.37 2.40
CA GLU A 70 3.36 6.34 2.01
C GLU A 70 2.33 6.56 3.13
N GLU A 71 1.90 5.48 3.80
CA GLU A 71 1.00 5.56 4.95
C GLU A 71 1.64 6.33 6.12
N LEU A 72 2.93 6.09 6.41
CA LEU A 72 3.67 6.81 7.44
C LEU A 72 3.83 8.31 7.12
N ILE A 73 4.14 8.65 5.86
CA ILE A 73 4.22 10.05 5.41
C ILE A 73 2.89 10.76 5.64
N LYS A 74 1.78 10.14 5.22
CA LYS A 74 0.44 10.70 5.40
C LYS A 74 0.10 10.93 6.88
N SER A 75 0.46 9.99 7.75
CA SER A 75 0.27 10.15 9.20
C SER A 75 1.10 11.32 9.74
N GLY A 76 2.38 11.40 9.37
CA GLY A 76 3.25 12.48 9.81
C GLY A 76 2.77 13.87 9.34
N GLU A 77 2.19 13.97 8.15
CA GLU A 77 1.57 15.21 7.67
C GLU A 77 0.37 15.63 8.53
N GLN A 78 -0.44 14.67 8.99
CA GLN A 78 -1.56 14.94 9.91
C GLN A 78 -1.07 15.41 11.29
N ASP A 79 -0.01 14.81 11.80
CA ASP A 79 0.60 15.20 13.07
C ASP A 79 1.15 16.63 12.99
N ILE A 80 1.83 16.97 11.89
CA ILE A 80 2.33 18.34 11.64
C ILE A 80 1.19 19.35 11.59
N MET A 81 0.07 19.02 10.93
CA MET A 81 -1.10 19.91 10.89
C MET A 81 -1.69 20.12 12.29
N THR A 82 -1.79 19.05 13.08
CA THR A 82 -2.29 19.12 14.46
C THR A 82 -1.38 19.99 15.33
N GLY A 83 -0.07 19.76 15.30
CA GLY A 83 0.89 20.56 16.06
C GLY A 83 0.88 22.05 15.67
N LYS A 84 0.68 22.37 14.38
CA LYS A 84 0.51 23.77 13.94
C LYS A 84 -0.73 24.41 14.54
N HIS A 85 -1.85 23.69 14.57
CA HIS A 85 -3.08 24.18 15.18
C HIS A 85 -2.93 24.41 16.69
N GLU A 86 -2.27 23.50 17.39
CA GLU A 86 -1.98 23.64 18.83
C GLU A 86 -1.09 24.86 19.12
N ILE A 87 -0.05 25.09 18.29
CA ILE A 87 0.80 26.28 18.40
C ILE A 87 -0.03 27.56 18.21
N GLU A 88 -0.89 27.59 17.18
CA GLU A 88 -1.76 28.74 16.93
C GLU A 88 -2.68 29.02 18.11
N GLN A 89 -3.31 27.97 18.66
CA GLN A 89 -4.20 28.12 19.81
C GLN A 89 -3.44 28.54 21.07
N GLY A 90 -2.29 27.92 21.36
CA GLY A 90 -1.45 28.31 22.49
C GLY A 90 -1.00 29.77 22.42
N ASN A 91 -0.68 30.28 21.22
CA ASN A 91 -0.37 31.70 21.06
C ASN A 91 -1.57 32.61 21.38
N LYS A 92 -2.79 32.24 20.99
CA LYS A 92 -4.00 32.98 21.37
C LYS A 92 -4.20 32.98 22.88
N ASP A 93 -4.06 31.83 23.51
CA ASP A 93 -4.21 31.68 24.96
C ASP A 93 -3.18 32.51 25.73
N ILE A 94 -1.93 32.57 25.26
CA ILE A 94 -0.88 33.42 25.83
C ILE A 94 -1.27 34.90 25.73
N ILE A 95 -1.73 35.35 24.56
CA ILE A 95 -2.14 36.74 24.34
C ILE A 95 -3.30 37.11 25.28
N ASP A 96 -4.33 36.27 25.34
CA ASP A 96 -5.51 36.55 26.16
C ASP A 96 -5.21 36.45 27.65
N GLY A 97 -4.39 35.48 28.07
CA GLY A 97 -3.88 35.38 29.44
C GLY A 97 -3.06 36.60 29.86
N THR A 98 -2.24 37.14 28.96
CA THR A 98 -1.46 38.36 29.20
C THR A 98 -2.40 39.55 29.41
N LYS A 99 -3.36 39.77 28.52
CA LYS A 99 -4.35 40.86 28.67
C LYS A 99 -5.12 40.76 29.97
N LEU A 100 -5.56 39.56 30.35
CA LEU A 100 -6.30 39.34 31.60
C LEU A 100 -5.43 39.64 32.83
N SER A 101 -4.15 39.27 32.78
CA SER A 101 -3.20 39.55 33.86
C SER A 101 -2.97 41.06 33.99
N ASP A 102 -2.67 41.74 32.88
CA ASP A 102 -2.45 43.19 32.84
C ASP A 102 -3.67 43.97 33.37
N GLU A 103 -4.86 43.58 32.94
CA GLU A 103 -6.11 44.19 33.39
C GLU A 103 -6.37 43.93 34.89
N SER A 104 -6.07 42.73 35.36
CA SER A 104 -6.21 42.37 36.78
C SER A 104 -5.25 43.18 37.65
N GLU A 105 -4.01 43.36 37.21
CA GLU A 105 -3.02 44.19 37.88
C GLU A 105 -3.42 45.67 37.90
N ARG A 106 -3.97 46.18 36.79
CA ARG A 106 -4.50 47.55 36.72
C ARG A 106 -5.61 47.76 37.76
N VAL A 107 -6.61 46.89 37.76
CA VAL A 107 -7.75 46.96 38.70
C VAL A 107 -7.27 46.81 40.15
N PHE A 108 -6.25 45.97 40.40
CA PHE A 108 -5.67 45.82 41.72
C PHE A 108 -5.02 47.11 42.21
N HIS A 109 -4.16 47.74 41.41
CA HIS A 109 -3.49 48.98 41.78
C HIS A 109 -4.48 50.13 41.99
N GLU A 110 -5.56 50.20 41.21
CA GLU A 110 -6.62 51.19 41.41
C GLU A 110 -7.34 51.03 42.75
N LYS A 111 -7.52 49.79 43.22
CA LYS A 111 -8.21 49.49 44.48
C LYS A 111 -7.29 49.55 45.70
N TYR A 112 -6.01 49.23 45.54
CA TYR A 112 -5.05 49.08 46.62
C TYR A 112 -3.75 49.84 46.31
N PRO A 113 -3.77 51.19 46.26
CA PRO A 113 -2.65 51.99 45.77
C PRO A 113 -1.38 51.88 46.60
N ASP A 114 -1.49 51.54 47.89
CA ASP A 114 -0.33 51.43 48.80
C ASP A 114 0.26 50.01 48.86
N LEU A 115 -0.39 49.02 48.23
CA LEU A 115 0.02 47.62 48.29
C LEU A 115 0.79 47.23 47.02
N LYS A 116 2.05 46.82 47.18
CA LYS A 116 2.89 46.38 46.06
C LYS A 116 2.70 44.89 45.77
N LEU A 117 2.40 44.55 44.53
CA LEU A 117 2.40 43.16 44.06
C LEU A 117 3.84 42.63 43.99
N GLN A 118 4.08 41.42 44.52
CA GLN A 118 5.32 40.70 44.34
C GLN A 118 5.11 39.61 43.30
N ILE A 119 5.49 39.90 42.06
CA ILE A 119 5.51 38.91 40.98
C ILE A 119 6.85 38.19 41.05
N LYS A 120 6.83 36.85 41.01
CA LYS A 120 8.03 35.99 41.03
C LYS A 120 8.61 35.79 39.65
#